data_AF-A0A9D8MP65-F1
#
_entry.id   AF-A0A9D8MP65-F1
#
_cell.length_a   1.000
_cell.length_b   1.000
_cell.length_c   1.000
_cell.angle_alpha   90.00
_cell.angle_beta   90.00
_cell.angle_gamma   90.00
#
_symmetry.space_group_name_H-M   'P 1'
#
loop_
_entity.id
_entity.type
_entity.pdbx_description
1 polymer ?
#
loop_
_entity_poly.entity_id
_entity_poly.type
_entity_poly.pdbx_seq_one_letter_code
_entity_poly.pdbx_strand_id
1 'polypeptide(L)'
;NGIPQPDTQTTEEVQCRIVPNGSAKQIKFDDGTAHIYSFSVYLDQDCREFTIGEKVKLIGLDGEIPNDKEFRVLGFFRNQLNACLWV
;
A
#
# COMPACT_ATOMS: atom_id res chain seq x y z
N ASN A 1 12.66 35.53 15.14
CA ASN A 1 12.46 34.16 15.67
C ASN A 1 11.40 33.46 14.83
N GLY A 2 11.81 32.90 13.69
CA GLY A 2 10.93 32.06 12.87
C GLY A 2 10.98 30.65 13.43
N ILE A 3 9.89 30.22 14.06
CA ILE A 3 9.67 28.82 14.43
C ILE A 3 9.68 28.00 13.12
N PRO A 4 10.55 26.98 12.98
CA PRO A 4 10.44 26.06 11.86
C PRO A 4 9.10 25.33 11.97
N GLN A 5 8.25 25.49 10.96
CA GLN A 5 7.02 24.74 10.84
C GLN A 5 7.40 23.26 10.68
N PRO A 6 6.75 22.32 11.41
CA PRO A 6 7.00 20.91 11.18
C PRO A 6 6.62 20.60 9.73
N ASP A 7 7.56 20.00 8.99
CA ASP A 7 7.33 19.35 7.70
C ASP A 7 6.15 18.39 7.88
N THR A 8 4.94 18.89 7.61
CA THR A 8 3.72 18.13 7.79
C THR A 8 3.63 17.25 6.57
N GLN A 9 4.34 16.12 6.60
CA GLN A 9 4.11 15.03 5.68
C GLN A 9 2.70 14.52 5.95
N THR A 10 1.71 15.11 5.28
CA THR A 10 0.30 14.77 5.43
C THR A 10 0.15 13.30 5.06
N THR A 11 -0.02 12.45 6.08
CA THR A 11 -0.30 11.04 5.86
C THR A 11 -1.79 10.95 5.58
N GLU A 12 -2.16 10.92 4.30
CA GLU A 12 -3.56 10.77 3.90
C GLU A 12 -4.02 9.35 4.24
N GLU A 13 -4.97 9.23 5.17
CA GLU A 13 -5.59 7.96 5.52
C GLU A 13 -6.64 7.61 4.47
N VAL A 14 -6.46 6.47 3.80
CA VAL A 14 -7.39 5.98 2.78
C VAL A 14 -8.09 4.73 3.29
N GLN A 15 -9.43 4.76 3.29
CA GLN A 15 -10.24 3.59 3.63
C GLN A 15 -9.95 2.47 2.62
N CYS A 16 -9.65 1.28 3.13
CA CYS A 16 -9.27 0.15 2.30
C CYS A 16 -9.69 -1.18 2.92
N ARG A 17 -9.68 -2.22 2.09
CA ARG A 17 -9.83 -3.61 2.53
C ARG A 17 -8.52 -4.35 2.33
N ILE A 18 -7.95 -4.84 3.42
CA ILE A 18 -6.69 -5.57 3.41
C ILE A 18 -6.99 -7.07 3.33
N VAL A 19 -6.33 -7.77 2.41
CA VAL A 19 -6.43 -9.22 2.24
C VAL A 19 -5.02 -9.81 2.28
N PRO A 20 -4.69 -10.68 3.26
CA PRO A 20 -3.39 -11.32 3.32
C PRO A 20 -3.17 -12.27 2.15
N ASN A 21 -1.94 -12.29 1.62
CA ASN A 21 -1.54 -13.23 0.58
C ASN A 21 -1.27 -14.61 1.19
N GLY A 22 -2.34 -15.33 1.57
CA GLY A 22 -2.27 -16.61 2.26
C GLY A 22 -1.61 -17.77 1.49
N SER A 23 -1.24 -17.57 0.22
CA SER A 23 -0.62 -18.59 -0.63
C SER A 23 0.74 -18.17 -1.23
N ALA A 24 1.36 -17.10 -0.72
CA ALA A 24 2.65 -16.58 -1.21
C ALA A 24 2.68 -16.39 -2.74
N LYS A 25 1.58 -15.90 -3.32
CA LYS A 25 1.48 -15.64 -4.74
C LYS A 25 2.56 -14.64 -5.16
N GLN A 26 3.29 -14.95 -6.23
CA GLN A 26 4.40 -14.14 -6.73
C GLN A 26 3.94 -13.24 -7.88
N ILE A 27 4.52 -12.05 -7.92
CA ILE A 27 4.38 -11.09 -9.02
C ILE A 27 5.64 -11.21 -9.85
N LYS A 28 5.49 -11.65 -11.10
CA LYS A 28 6.57 -11.55 -12.09
C LYS A 28 6.53 -10.15 -12.69
N PHE A 29 7.61 -9.42 -12.50
CA PHE A 29 7.83 -8.13 -13.13
C PHE A 29 8.37 -8.34 -14.54
N ASP A 30 8.24 -7.32 -15.39
CA ASP A 30 8.68 -7.36 -16.79
C ASP A 30 10.20 -7.61 -16.91
N ASP A 31 10.97 -7.15 -15.92
CA ASP A 31 12.41 -7.39 -15.76
C ASP A 31 12.76 -8.84 -15.37
N GLY A 32 11.77 -9.73 -15.28
CA GLY A 32 11.95 -11.15 -14.93
C GLY A 32 12.10 -11.43 -13.42
N THR A 33 12.23 -10.38 -12.60
CA THR A 33 12.26 -10.50 -11.14
C THR A 33 10.90 -10.92 -10.59
N ALA A 34 10.89 -11.83 -9.62
CA ALA A 34 9.68 -12.24 -8.90
C ALA A 34 9.69 -11.71 -7.47
N HIS A 35 8.68 -10.94 -7.08
CA HIS A 35 8.48 -10.53 -5.68
C HIS A 35 7.24 -11.20 -5.09
N ILE A 36 7.37 -11.66 -3.85
CA ILE A 36 6.24 -12.12 -3.05
C ILE A 36 5.66 -10.90 -2.35
N TYR A 37 4.42 -10.55 -2.66
CA TYR A 37 3.70 -9.53 -1.91
C TYR A 37 3.11 -10.14 -0.63
N SER A 38 3.02 -9.34 0.42
CA SER A 38 2.42 -9.74 1.70
C SER A 38 0.90 -9.57 1.69
N PHE A 39 0.40 -8.48 1.11
CA PHE A 39 -1.04 -8.13 1.15
C PHE A 39 -1.54 -7.60 -0.19
N SER A 40 -2.80 -7.91 -0.50
CA SER A 40 -3.59 -7.20 -1.51
C SER A 40 -4.51 -6.22 -0.80
N VAL A 41 -4.38 -4.94 -1.13
CA VAL A 41 -5.16 -3.85 -0.53
C VAL A 41 -6.10 -3.31 -1.59
N TYR A 42 -7.39 -3.43 -1.35
CA TYR A 42 -8.43 -2.91 -2.23
C TYR A 42 -8.87 -1.53 -1.76
N LEU A 43 -8.84 -0.58 -2.68
CA LEU A 43 -9.14 0.84 -2.47
C LEU A 43 -10.33 1.23 -3.37
N ASP A 44 -10.96 2.35 -3.05
CA ASP A 44 -11.99 2.92 -3.91
C ASP A 44 -11.43 3.27 -5.31
N GLN A 45 -12.29 3.29 -6.32
CA GLN A 45 -11.92 3.63 -7.69
C GLN A 45 -11.51 5.10 -7.84
N ASP A 46 -11.81 5.99 -6.90
CA ASP A 46 -11.36 7.40 -6.88
C ASP A 46 -10.12 7.63 -5.99
N CYS A 47 -9.45 6.57 -5.52
CA CYS A 47 -8.25 6.74 -4.70
C CYS A 47 -7.12 7.45 -5.48
N ARG A 48 -6.14 8.00 -4.76
CA ARG A 48 -4.92 8.52 -5.39
C ARG A 48 -4.14 7.42 -6.11
N GLU A 49 -3.27 7.82 -7.02
CA GLU A 49 -2.31 6.90 -7.64
C GLU A 49 -1.14 6.62 -6.69
N PHE A 50 -0.64 5.39 -6.76
CA PHE A 50 0.50 4.91 -5.97
C PHE A 50 1.63 4.52 -6.91
N THR A 51 2.86 4.89 -6.55
CA THR A 51 4.04 4.58 -7.36
C THR A 51 4.71 3.30 -6.84
N ILE A 52 5.19 2.44 -7.75
CA ILE A 52 5.98 1.26 -7.36
C ILE A 52 7.24 1.71 -6.60
N GLY A 53 7.50 1.11 -5.45
CA GLY A 53 8.58 1.46 -4.52
C GLY A 53 8.20 2.50 -3.46
N GLU A 54 7.04 3.15 -3.60
CA GLU A 54 6.51 4.08 -2.59
C GLU A 54 6.28 3.36 -1.26
N LYS A 55 6.55 4.04 -0.15
CA LYS A 55 6.36 3.49 1.19
C LYS A 55 4.95 3.79 1.68
N VAL A 56 4.29 2.75 2.19
CA VAL A 56 2.96 2.85 2.78
C VAL A 56 2.92 2.09 4.10
N LYS A 57 2.03 2.50 5.00
CA LYS A 57 1.73 1.78 6.24
C LYS A 57 0.32 1.25 6.15
N LEU A 58 0.14 -0.02 6.49
CA LEU A 58 -1.17 -0.64 6.59
C LEU A 58 -1.64 -0.56 8.05
N ILE A 59 -2.82 -0.01 8.25
CA ILE A 59 -3.46 0.08 9.56
C ILE A 59 -4.59 -0.95 9.57
N GLY A 60 -4.35 -2.08 10.22
CA GLY A 60 -5.36 -3.14 10.41
C GLY A 60 -6.31 -2.79 11.55
N LEU A 61 -7.56 -3.24 11.46
CA LEU A 61 -8.49 -3.17 12.58
C LEU A 61 -8.08 -4.22 13.61
N ASP A 62 -8.07 -3.88 14.90
CA ASP A 62 -7.76 -4.82 15.99
C ASP A 62 -6.29 -5.30 16.10
N GLY A 63 -5.33 -4.59 15.48
CA GLY A 63 -3.89 -4.86 15.67
C GLY A 63 -3.35 -6.09 14.93
N GLU A 64 -4.11 -6.63 13.98
CA GLU A 64 -3.69 -7.72 13.08
C GLU A 64 -2.43 -7.39 12.25
N ILE A 65 -2.17 -6.09 12.03
CA ILE A 65 -0.97 -5.59 11.35
C ILE A 65 -0.22 -4.67 12.32
N PRO A 66 1.09 -4.86 12.52
CA PRO A 66 1.87 -3.97 13.37
C PRO A 66 1.86 -2.55 12.78
N ASN A 67 1.43 -1.56 13.56
CA ASN A 67 1.34 -0.15 13.13
C ASN A 67 2.69 0.45 12.67
N ASP A 68 3.82 -0.08 13.16
CA ASP A 68 5.16 0.35 12.76
C ASP A 68 5.70 -0.33 11.49
N LYS A 69 4.94 -1.27 10.91
CA LYS A 69 5.40 -1.97 9.72
C LYS A 69 5.18 -1.14 8.46
N GLU A 70 6.28 -0.70 7.86
CA GLU A 70 6.29 -0.10 6.53
C GLU A 70 6.32 -1.19 5.45
N PHE A 71 5.52 -1.00 4.40
CA PHE A 71 5.53 -1.80 3.19
C PHE A 71 5.91 -0.94 2.00
N ARG A 72 6.37 -1.59 0.93
CA ARG A 72 6.62 -0.93 -0.35
C ARG A 72 5.56 -1.36 -1.34
N VAL A 73 5.06 -0.42 -2.11
CA VAL A 73 4.18 -0.70 -3.23
C VAL A 73 4.93 -1.54 -4.25
N LEU A 74 4.45 -2.75 -4.50
CA LEU A 74 4.94 -3.67 -5.51
C LEU A 74 4.14 -3.55 -6.80
N GLY A 75 2.87 -3.11 -6.71
CA GLY A 75 2.05 -2.88 -7.89
C GLY A 75 0.78 -2.12 -7.55
N PHE A 76 0.30 -1.32 -8.50
CA PHE A 76 -0.96 -0.59 -8.40
C PHE A 76 -1.76 -0.80 -9.69
N PHE A 77 -3.01 -1.25 -9.55
CA PHE A 77 -3.88 -1.61 -10.66
C PHE A 77 -5.25 -0.98 -10.44
N ARG A 78 -5.75 -0.24 -11.42
CA ARG A 78 -7.11 0.30 -11.38
C ARG A 78 -8.02 -0.55 -12.25
N ASN A 79 -9.00 -1.18 -11.62
CA ASN A 79 -10.07 -1.92 -12.29
C ASN A 79 -11.32 -1.05 -12.40
N GLN A 80 -12.36 -1.56 -13.05
CA GLN A 80 -13.62 -0.83 -13.25
C GLN A 80 -14.36 -0.49 -11.94
N LEU A 81 -14.17 -1.28 -10.87
CA LEU A 81 -14.93 -1.13 -9.63
C LEU A 81 -14.08 -0.74 -8.41
N ASN A 82 -12.76 -0.93 -8.49
CA ASN A 82 -11.84 -0.67 -7.38
C ASN A 82 -10.40 -0.54 -7.90
N ALA A 83 -9.55 0.03 -7.07
CA ALA A 83 -8.11 -0.09 -7.25
C ALA A 83 -7.56 -1.19 -6.34
N CYS A 84 -6.51 -1.87 -6.82
CA CYS A 84 -5.80 -2.91 -6.09
C CYS A 84 -4.33 -2.52 -5.97
N LEU A 85 -3.84 -2.52 -4.74
CA LEU A 85 -2.45 -2.25 -4.39
C LEU A 85 -1.85 -3.54 -3.84
N TRP A 86 -0.67 -3.91 -4.34
CA TRP A 86 0.12 -5.02 -3.81
C TRP A 86 1.29 -4.48 -3.01
N VAL A 87 1.45 -4.99 -1.79
CA VAL A 87 2.49 -4.54 -0.84
C VAL A 87 3.11 -5.72 -0.10
#